data_AF-A0AAJ2NQD1-F1
#
_entry.id   AF-A0AAJ2NQD1-F1
#
_cell.length_a   1.000
_cell.length_b   1.000
_cell.length_c   1.000
_cell.angle_alpha   90.00
_cell.angle_beta   90.00
_cell.angle_gamma   90.00
#
_symmetry.space_group_name_H-M   'P 1'
#
loop_
_entity.id
_entity.type
_entity.pdbx_description
1 polymer ?
#
loop_
_entity_poly.entity_id
_entity_poly.type
_entity_poly.pdbx_seq_one_letter_code
_entity_poly.pdbx_strand_id
1 'polypeptide(L)'
;MLLKLLKNERGITLLEVLAVLTLLGIVGAVTFNLLSTSVTHTNKTQSHIDLRQEANIILSHLRQKHSADTPYELNADNLIGRSDVHFEQVFINGESLLDGPISPNIEEHLYIALTLNDEQNQTFEIDTIIEKRYASNIDRIDLPPPNGKVCSIYTGSTNYWDTIRSALDLPDPIPANTTILIEGNLIIPNGKELKGISKDNVSIYITGNLKVQHGGKVSGATLHVQGDFDHHSGGHIIETSIVHVSGEHKLAPGSSSQGEIYVFTAGDEGFIPYVDPDCGAPSNPDNPSNPDSDEPPPPNDSAFTDKDSFDSISFKPEDYPEKKFSKHQCEYTGNAKLSNSNFAGNFDWAPCTHTYINGGVFFSEGLGFNGGYKITVTDNFFVRKESWGLNSGGEITVKGNAIFFNNLPQNGANVIVQQNFFVKGSTHLNSQSKLKIEGSARFDGDLVLDNASQLSVSHHLFGPPRVTLNGGSSILVEGNAYFNENTVFTTNNGSTIKVNGHVQIGNKIHTSNFTYSNVHFIVG
;
A
#
# COMPACT_ATOMS: atom_id res chain seq x y z
N MET A 1 19.99 55.63 32.15
CA MET A 1 19.06 56.52 31.43
C MET A 1 17.60 56.34 31.89
N LEU A 2 17.15 55.12 32.25
CA LEU A 2 15.83 54.91 32.87
C LEU A 2 15.62 55.59 34.24
N LEU A 3 16.65 55.68 35.07
CA LEU A 3 16.58 56.31 36.41
C LEU A 3 16.50 57.85 36.40
N LYS A 4 16.71 58.51 35.25
CA LYS A 4 16.57 59.97 35.13
C LYS A 4 15.13 60.43 34.82
N LEU A 5 14.23 59.50 34.46
CA LEU A 5 12.82 59.80 34.21
C LEU A 5 11.97 59.84 35.49
N LEU A 6 12.49 59.35 36.62
CA LEU A 6 11.78 59.28 37.91
C LEU A 6 11.87 60.55 38.77
N LYS A 7 12.53 61.62 38.30
CA LYS A 7 12.74 62.88 39.05
C LYS A 7 11.81 64.02 38.64
N ASN A 8 10.66 63.71 38.06
CA ASN A 8 9.65 64.71 37.73
C ASN A 8 8.48 64.58 38.71
N GLU A 9 8.50 65.35 39.80
CA GLU A 9 7.46 65.34 40.83
C GLU A 9 6.23 66.15 40.40
N ARG A 10 5.51 65.64 39.38
CA ARG A 10 4.10 65.97 39.20
C ARG A 10 3.32 64.83 39.86
N GLY A 11 2.61 65.15 40.96
CA GLY A 11 1.75 64.18 41.62
C GLY A 11 0.74 63.60 40.63
N ILE A 12 0.57 62.28 40.66
CA ILE A 12 -0.41 61.59 39.82
C ILE A 12 -1.79 62.17 40.16
N THR A 13 -2.49 62.69 39.15
CA THR A 13 -3.81 63.26 39.37
C THR A 13 -4.83 62.14 39.58
N LEU A 14 -5.83 62.37 40.44
CA LEU A 14 -6.92 61.40 40.68
C LEU A 14 -7.61 60.99 39.37
N LEU A 15 -7.68 61.93 38.42
CA LEU A 15 -8.24 61.70 37.09
C LEU A 15 -7.41 60.70 36.27
N GLU A 16 -6.08 60.76 36.32
CA GLU A 16 -5.20 59.81 35.64
C GLU A 16 -5.34 58.40 36.23
N VAL A 17 -5.45 58.27 37.57
CA VAL A 17 -5.70 56.96 38.22
C VAL A 17 -7.05 56.39 37.78
N LEU A 18 -8.09 57.22 37.77
CA LEU A 18 -9.43 56.79 37.36
C LEU A 18 -9.46 56.38 35.88
N ALA A 19 -8.76 57.10 35.01
CA ALA A 19 -8.65 56.76 33.59
C ALA A 19 -7.94 55.42 33.37
N VAL A 20 -6.84 55.17 34.09
CA VAL A 20 -6.10 53.91 34.03
C VAL A 20 -6.95 52.74 34.54
N LEU A 21 -7.64 52.91 35.68
CA LEU A 21 -8.53 51.88 36.22
C LEU A 21 -9.70 51.57 35.28
N THR A 22 -10.27 52.59 34.63
CA THR A 22 -11.35 52.41 33.66
C THR A 22 -10.86 51.64 32.43
N LEU A 23 -9.70 52.02 31.88
CA LEU A 23 -9.11 51.31 30.74
C LEU A 23 -8.77 49.87 31.08
N LEU A 24 -8.21 49.61 32.28
CA LEU A 24 -7.89 48.28 32.75
C LEU A 24 -9.16 47.42 32.92
N GLY A 25 -10.25 48.01 33.42
CA GLY A 25 -11.56 47.34 33.50
C GLY A 25 -12.12 46.96 32.13
N ILE A 26 -12.04 47.87 31.14
CA ILE A 26 -12.50 47.60 29.77
C ILE A 26 -11.66 46.48 29.13
N VAL A 27 -10.34 46.56 29.23
CA VAL A 27 -9.43 45.54 28.68
C VAL A 27 -9.66 44.20 29.36
N GLY A 28 -9.80 44.18 30.69
CA GLY A 28 -10.08 42.97 31.46
C GLY A 28 -11.41 42.30 31.08
N ALA A 29 -12.47 43.09 30.86
CA ALA A 29 -13.75 42.55 30.43
C ALA A 29 -13.68 41.92 29.02
N VAL A 30 -12.97 42.57 28.08
CA VAL A 30 -12.80 42.05 26.72
C VAL A 30 -11.98 40.77 26.72
N THR A 31 -10.86 40.73 27.44
CA THR A 31 -10.00 39.53 27.50
C THR A 31 -10.71 38.36 28.20
N PHE A 32 -11.47 38.62 29.27
CA PHE A 32 -12.25 37.59 29.95
C PHE A 32 -13.34 37.00 29.03
N ASN A 33 -14.06 37.84 28.28
CA ASN A 33 -15.07 37.38 27.33
C ASN A 33 -14.47 36.51 26.22
N LEU A 34 -13.31 36.90 25.67
CA LEU A 34 -12.61 36.10 24.66
C LEU A 34 -12.15 34.75 25.23
N LEU A 35 -11.57 34.76 26.43
CA LEU A 35 -11.14 33.52 27.10
C LEU A 35 -12.33 32.59 27.36
N SER A 36 -13.43 33.12 27.89
CA SER A 36 -14.65 32.34 28.16
C SER A 36 -15.26 31.76 26.88
N THR A 37 -15.26 32.55 25.79
CA THR A 37 -15.73 32.07 24.48
C THR A 37 -14.81 30.98 23.93
N SER A 38 -13.50 31.13 24.09
CA SER A 38 -12.53 30.13 23.62
C SER A 38 -12.70 28.82 24.38
N VAL A 39 -12.80 28.86 25.71
CA VAL A 39 -12.98 27.65 26.53
C VAL A 39 -14.29 26.93 26.21
N THR A 40 -15.39 27.68 26.07
CA THR A 40 -16.70 27.08 25.72
C THR A 40 -16.70 26.47 24.31
N HIS A 41 -16.04 27.11 23.35
CA HIS A 41 -15.87 26.56 22.00
C HIS A 41 -14.99 25.31 22.02
N THR A 42 -13.88 25.31 22.76
CA THR A 42 -13.02 24.14 22.91
C THR A 42 -13.78 22.96 23.49
N ASN A 43 -14.57 23.17 24.55
CA ASN A 43 -15.37 22.10 25.15
C ASN A 43 -16.40 21.53 24.17
N LYS A 44 -17.12 22.38 23.43
CA LYS A 44 -18.07 21.93 22.40
C LYS A 44 -17.38 21.16 21.27
N THR A 45 -16.23 21.64 20.81
CA THR A 45 -15.46 20.95 19.77
C THR A 45 -14.95 19.61 20.27
N GLN A 46 -14.47 19.54 21.51
CA GLN A 46 -14.00 18.30 22.11
C GLN A 46 -15.14 17.30 22.27
N SER A 47 -16.28 17.73 22.80
CA SER A 47 -17.49 16.90 22.92
C SER A 47 -17.94 16.32 21.57
N HIS A 48 -17.98 17.13 20.51
CA HIS A 48 -18.30 16.65 19.16
C HIS A 48 -17.24 15.66 18.62
N ILE A 49 -15.96 15.87 18.92
CA ILE A 49 -14.89 14.91 18.56
C ILE A 49 -15.09 13.59 19.29
N ASP A 50 -15.41 13.64 20.58
CA ASP A 50 -15.61 12.49 21.44
C ASP A 50 -16.82 11.66 20.98
N LEU A 51 -17.95 12.31 20.66
CA LEU A 51 -19.13 11.66 20.10
C LEU A 51 -18.82 10.99 18.74
N ARG A 52 -18.04 11.65 17.88
CA ARG A 52 -17.60 11.05 16.60
C ARG A 52 -16.69 9.84 16.81
N GLN A 53 -15.78 9.90 17.79
CA GLN A 53 -14.92 8.77 18.13
C GLN A 53 -15.76 7.59 18.64
N GLU A 54 -16.70 7.84 19.55
CA GLU A 54 -17.59 6.80 20.07
C GLU A 54 -18.44 6.16 18.96
N ALA A 55 -19.01 6.98 18.08
CA ALA A 55 -19.79 6.50 16.94
C ALA A 55 -18.97 5.63 15.97
N ASN A 56 -17.70 5.98 15.74
CA ASN A 56 -16.78 5.17 14.93
C ASN A 56 -16.40 3.85 15.62
N ILE A 57 -16.25 3.85 16.95
CA ILE A 57 -16.02 2.63 17.73
C ILE A 57 -17.23 1.70 17.63
N ILE A 58 -18.45 2.24 17.82
CA ILE A 58 -19.72 1.50 17.64
C ILE A 58 -19.77 0.91 16.24
N LEU A 59 -19.50 1.70 15.20
CA LEU A 59 -19.54 1.24 13.81
C LEU A 59 -18.50 0.16 13.53
N SER A 60 -17.29 0.30 14.08
CA SER A 60 -16.22 -0.70 13.93
C SER A 60 -16.60 -2.02 14.62
N HIS A 61 -17.20 -1.95 15.80
CA HIS A 61 -17.68 -3.12 16.53
C HIS A 61 -18.84 -3.80 15.79
N LEU A 62 -19.76 -3.01 15.21
CA LEU A 62 -20.85 -3.51 14.38
C LEU A 62 -20.31 -4.18 13.11
N ARG A 63 -19.30 -3.61 12.44
CA ARG A 63 -18.63 -4.24 11.29
C ARG A 63 -18.01 -5.56 11.67
N GLN A 64 -17.24 -5.58 12.76
CA GLN A 64 -16.59 -6.80 13.24
C GLN A 64 -17.61 -7.91 13.55
N LYS A 65 -18.74 -7.57 14.18
CA LYS A 65 -19.81 -8.53 14.47
C LYS A 65 -20.55 -8.98 13.20
N HIS A 66 -20.85 -8.06 12.28
CA HIS A 66 -21.56 -8.36 11.04
C HIS A 66 -20.73 -9.17 10.04
N SER A 67 -19.40 -9.06 10.10
CA SER A 67 -18.47 -9.87 9.31
C SER A 67 -18.11 -11.21 9.98
N ALA A 68 -18.59 -11.50 11.19
CA ALA A 68 -18.26 -12.73 11.90
C ALA A 68 -19.04 -13.95 11.36
N ASP A 69 -18.45 -15.14 11.52
CA ASP A 69 -18.98 -16.41 11.00
C ASP A 69 -20.19 -16.98 11.78
N THR A 70 -20.66 -16.25 12.79
CA THR A 70 -21.69 -16.69 13.72
C THR A 70 -22.81 -15.67 13.81
N PRO A 71 -24.09 -16.10 13.80
CA PRO A 71 -25.21 -15.23 14.11
C PRO A 71 -24.98 -14.50 15.44
N TYR A 72 -25.36 -13.23 15.48
CA TYR A 72 -25.14 -12.38 16.63
C TYR A 72 -26.38 -11.58 16.97
N GLU A 73 -26.45 -11.18 18.23
CA GLU A 73 -27.52 -10.36 18.78
C GLU A 73 -26.93 -8.98 19.15
N LEU A 74 -27.62 -7.93 18.75
CA LEU A 74 -27.31 -6.56 19.10
C LEU A 74 -28.18 -6.11 20.25
N ASN A 75 -27.58 -5.35 21.16
CA ASN A 75 -28.27 -4.66 22.24
C ASN A 75 -27.61 -3.29 22.41
N ALA A 76 -28.42 -2.23 22.55
CA ALA A 76 -27.94 -0.87 22.70
C ALA A 76 -26.94 -0.71 23.86
N ASP A 77 -27.19 -1.36 25.00
CA ASP A 77 -26.35 -1.26 26.21
C ASP A 77 -24.95 -1.83 26.01
N ASN A 78 -24.79 -2.77 25.07
CA ASN A 78 -23.52 -3.43 24.78
C ASN A 78 -22.70 -2.73 23.69
N LEU A 79 -23.27 -1.71 23.03
CA LEU A 79 -22.60 -0.98 21.94
C LEU A 79 -21.86 0.26 22.44
N ILE A 80 -22.33 0.88 23.51
CA ILE A 80 -21.70 2.07 24.10
C ILE A 80 -20.71 1.65 25.18
N GLY A 81 -19.45 2.09 25.07
CA GLY A 81 -18.40 1.80 26.05
C GLY A 81 -18.31 2.83 27.18
N ARG A 82 -19.06 3.92 27.09
CA ARG A 82 -18.97 5.12 27.93
C ARG A 82 -20.27 5.43 28.65
N SER A 83 -20.19 5.80 29.93
CA SER A 83 -21.38 6.14 30.72
C SER A 83 -21.93 7.55 30.45
N ASP A 84 -21.15 8.43 29.82
CA ASP A 84 -21.48 9.83 29.56
C ASP A 84 -22.02 10.08 28.14
N VAL A 85 -22.23 9.00 27.37
CA VAL A 85 -22.82 9.02 26.03
C VAL A 85 -24.01 8.07 26.00
N HIS A 86 -25.11 8.49 25.39
CA HIS A 86 -26.30 7.67 25.21
C HIS A 86 -26.83 7.75 23.79
N PHE A 87 -27.52 6.70 23.34
CA PHE A 87 -28.28 6.75 22.11
C PHE A 87 -29.51 7.63 22.32
N GLU A 88 -29.62 8.70 21.56
CA GLU A 88 -30.88 9.39 21.35
C GLU A 88 -31.76 8.60 20.38
N GLN A 89 -31.14 8.02 19.34
CA GLN A 89 -31.77 7.12 18.38
C GLN A 89 -30.76 6.06 17.91
N VAL A 90 -31.23 4.84 17.66
CA VAL A 90 -30.42 3.79 17.03
C VAL A 90 -31.35 2.82 16.29
N PHE A 91 -31.24 2.81 14.97
CA PHE A 91 -32.00 1.98 14.07
C PHE A 91 -31.07 1.05 13.31
N ILE A 92 -31.45 -0.22 13.28
CA ILE A 92 -30.79 -1.28 12.53
C ILE A 92 -31.83 -1.84 11.56
N ASN A 93 -31.58 -1.73 10.26
CA ASN A 93 -32.53 -2.12 9.20
C ASN A 93 -33.94 -1.51 9.37
N GLY A 94 -34.01 -0.30 9.94
CA GLY A 94 -35.25 0.42 10.22
C GLY A 94 -35.95 0.04 11.53
N GLU A 95 -35.43 -0.91 12.30
CA GLU A 95 -35.94 -1.29 13.62
C GLU A 95 -35.13 -0.62 14.74
N SER A 96 -35.81 -0.09 15.76
CA SER A 96 -35.17 0.61 16.88
C SER A 96 -34.52 -0.39 17.84
N LEU A 97 -33.21 -0.27 18.07
CA LEU A 97 -32.46 -1.11 19.01
C LEU A 97 -32.77 -0.73 20.48
N LEU A 98 -33.49 0.36 20.72
CA LEU A 98 -33.97 0.76 22.05
C LEU A 98 -35.21 -0.02 22.49
N ASP A 99 -35.93 -0.66 21.55
CA ASP A 99 -37.16 -1.42 21.85
C ASP A 99 -36.85 -2.86 22.28
N GLY A 100 -35.61 -3.31 22.13
CA GLY A 100 -35.14 -4.64 22.49
C GLY A 100 -33.96 -5.08 21.63
N PRO A 101 -33.40 -6.27 21.90
CA PRO A 101 -32.32 -6.79 21.09
C PRO A 101 -32.79 -7.19 19.69
N ILE A 102 -31.91 -6.99 18.71
CA ILE A 102 -32.16 -7.31 17.30
C ILE A 102 -31.13 -8.35 16.86
N SER A 103 -31.54 -9.31 16.03
CA SER A 103 -30.64 -10.31 15.42
C SER A 103 -30.59 -10.10 13.91
N PRO A 104 -29.65 -9.28 13.40
CA PRO A 104 -29.56 -8.98 11.98
C PRO A 104 -29.15 -10.20 11.15
N ASN A 105 -29.61 -10.27 9.90
CA ASN A 105 -29.17 -11.29 8.95
C ASN A 105 -27.77 -10.94 8.41
N ILE A 106 -26.78 -11.79 8.69
CA ILE A 106 -25.39 -11.59 8.24
C ILE A 106 -25.24 -11.53 6.71
N GLU A 107 -26.14 -12.19 5.97
CA GLU A 107 -26.12 -12.25 4.49
C GLU A 107 -26.77 -11.03 3.82
N GLU A 108 -27.24 -10.05 4.61
CA GLU A 108 -27.87 -8.82 4.12
C GLU A 108 -27.11 -7.58 4.57
N HIS A 109 -27.27 -6.48 3.81
CA HIS A 109 -26.67 -5.21 4.17
C HIS A 109 -27.27 -4.75 5.49
N LEU A 110 -26.43 -4.27 6.39
CA LEU A 110 -26.86 -3.71 7.67
C LEU A 110 -26.96 -2.20 7.53
N TYR A 111 -28.17 -1.71 7.39
CA TYR A 111 -28.47 -0.28 7.38
C TYR A 111 -28.47 0.22 8.82
N ILE A 112 -27.65 1.21 9.11
CA ILE A 112 -27.47 1.76 10.46
C ILE A 112 -27.76 3.26 10.41
N ALA A 113 -28.72 3.68 11.22
CA ALA A 113 -28.93 5.09 11.53
C ALA A 113 -28.88 5.27 13.04
N LEU A 114 -27.92 6.04 13.55
CA LEU A 114 -27.80 6.31 14.99
C LEU A 114 -27.54 7.79 15.27
N THR A 115 -28.07 8.25 16.39
CA THR A 115 -27.87 9.58 16.95
C THR A 115 -27.35 9.41 18.37
N LEU A 116 -26.11 9.81 18.61
CA LEU A 116 -25.52 9.85 19.94
C LEU A 116 -25.71 11.23 20.55
N ASN A 117 -25.86 11.26 21.87
CA ASN A 117 -25.96 12.48 22.65
C ASN A 117 -25.11 12.34 23.93
N ASP A 118 -24.51 13.43 24.39
CA ASP A 118 -23.72 13.50 25.62
C ASP A 118 -24.42 14.30 26.73
N GLU A 119 -23.82 14.34 27.92
CA GLU A 119 -24.34 15.15 29.05
C GLU A 119 -24.37 16.67 28.78
N GLN A 120 -23.70 17.13 27.72
CA GLN A 120 -23.63 18.54 27.30
C GLN A 120 -24.67 18.85 26.20
N ASN A 121 -25.54 17.88 25.91
CA ASN A 121 -26.61 17.95 24.93
C ASN A 121 -26.09 18.25 23.51
N GLN A 122 -24.86 17.83 23.20
CA GLN A 122 -24.33 17.78 21.84
C GLN A 122 -24.74 16.46 21.19
N THR A 123 -25.11 16.52 19.92
CA THR A 123 -25.55 15.34 19.18
C THR A 123 -24.62 15.03 18.01
N PHE A 124 -24.54 13.76 17.64
CA PHE A 124 -23.82 13.31 16.46
C PHE A 124 -24.61 12.20 15.76
N GLU A 125 -24.90 12.43 14.48
CA GLU A 125 -25.72 11.55 13.65
C GLU A 125 -24.87 10.81 12.63
N ILE A 126 -25.11 9.51 12.48
CA ILE A 126 -24.57 8.66 11.43
C ILE A 126 -25.72 7.98 10.71
N ASP A 127 -25.69 8.02 9.38
CA ASP A 127 -26.48 7.18 8.48
C ASP A 127 -25.49 6.47 7.55
N THR A 128 -25.45 5.15 7.60
CA THR A 128 -24.48 4.35 6.85
C THR A 128 -24.96 2.93 6.60
N ILE A 129 -24.25 2.23 5.73
CA ILE A 129 -24.50 0.84 5.38
C ILE A 129 -23.23 0.07 5.71
N ILE A 130 -23.35 -1.00 6.48
CA ILE A 130 -22.32 -2.03 6.55
C ILE A 130 -22.70 -3.09 5.53
N GLU A 131 -21.77 -3.43 4.65
CA GLU A 131 -22.02 -4.39 3.60
C GLU A 131 -22.37 -5.76 4.17
N LYS A 132 -23.26 -6.48 3.47
CA LYS A 132 -23.54 -7.87 3.80
C LYS A 132 -22.25 -8.66 3.86
N ARG A 133 -22.26 -9.74 4.63
CA ARG A 133 -21.29 -10.80 4.44
C ARG A 133 -21.32 -11.19 2.96
N TYR A 134 -20.21 -10.96 2.26
CA TYR A 134 -19.93 -11.80 1.11
C TYR A 134 -19.69 -13.18 1.68
N ALA A 135 -20.54 -14.15 1.30
CA ALA A 135 -20.24 -15.54 1.53
C ALA A 135 -18.75 -15.73 1.23
N SER A 136 -18.05 -16.42 2.10
CA SER A 136 -16.64 -16.78 1.96
C SER A 136 -16.44 -17.78 0.81
N ASN A 137 -17.10 -17.55 -0.32
CA ASN A 137 -16.62 -17.88 -1.62
C ASN A 137 -15.60 -16.81 -1.96
N ILE A 138 -14.34 -17.22 -1.89
CA ILE A 138 -13.40 -16.86 -2.94
C ILE A 138 -14.02 -17.39 -4.24
N ASP A 139 -15.01 -16.68 -4.79
CA ASP A 139 -15.29 -16.82 -6.20
C ASP A 139 -14.14 -16.10 -6.87
N ARG A 140 -13.09 -16.88 -7.15
CA ARG A 140 -12.39 -16.70 -8.42
C ARG A 140 -13.52 -16.49 -9.43
N ILE A 141 -13.54 -15.34 -10.10
CA ILE A 141 -14.11 -15.35 -11.43
C ILE A 141 -13.17 -16.29 -12.21
N ASP A 142 -13.51 -17.58 -12.18
CA ASP A 142 -13.02 -18.50 -13.19
C ASP A 142 -13.47 -17.86 -14.50
N LEU A 143 -12.49 -17.32 -15.24
CA LEU A 143 -12.67 -17.14 -16.66
C LEU A 143 -13.09 -18.53 -17.15
N PRO A 144 -14.31 -18.69 -17.72
CA PRO A 144 -14.70 -19.99 -18.21
C PRO A 144 -13.60 -20.47 -19.16
N PRO A 145 -13.17 -21.74 -19.08
CA PRO A 145 -12.19 -22.28 -20.00
C PRO A 145 -12.59 -21.92 -21.43
N PRO A 146 -11.63 -21.55 -22.29
CA PRO A 146 -11.90 -20.84 -23.53
C PRO A 146 -12.76 -21.71 -24.45
N ASN A 147 -14.06 -21.41 -24.49
CA ASN A 147 -14.87 -21.72 -25.66
C ASN A 147 -14.52 -20.71 -26.76
N GLY A 148 -13.32 -20.87 -27.34
CA GLY A 148 -12.90 -20.19 -28.57
C GLY A 148 -12.58 -18.71 -28.45
N LYS A 149 -12.05 -18.23 -27.32
CA LYS A 149 -11.59 -16.83 -27.18
C LYS A 149 -10.19 -16.62 -27.78
N VAL A 150 -9.97 -15.50 -28.48
CA VAL A 150 -8.64 -15.07 -28.97
C VAL A 150 -8.01 -14.18 -27.91
N CYS A 151 -6.90 -14.62 -27.33
CA CYS A 151 -6.14 -13.86 -26.32
C CYS A 151 -4.88 -13.25 -26.94
N SER A 152 -4.56 -12.00 -26.59
CA SER A 152 -3.37 -11.31 -27.09
C SER A 152 -2.74 -10.42 -26.02
N ILE A 153 -1.42 -10.45 -25.93
CA ILE A 153 -0.63 -9.65 -24.98
C ILE A 153 0.19 -8.64 -25.77
N TYR A 154 0.17 -7.37 -25.35
CA TYR A 154 1.00 -6.31 -25.90
C TYR A 154 1.78 -5.62 -24.79
N THR A 155 3.11 -5.59 -24.94
CA THR A 155 4.02 -5.07 -23.91
C THR A 155 4.73 -3.80 -24.36
N GLY A 156 4.62 -2.72 -23.58
CA GLY A 156 5.39 -1.49 -23.82
C GLY A 156 5.11 -0.41 -22.78
N SER A 157 6.05 0.48 -22.53
CA SER A 157 5.92 1.48 -21.45
C SER A 157 4.84 2.55 -21.73
N THR A 158 4.59 2.88 -23.00
CA THR A 158 3.50 3.75 -23.44
C THR A 158 3.04 3.30 -24.82
N ASN A 159 1.80 2.84 -24.89
CA ASN A 159 1.25 2.13 -26.03
C ASN A 159 0.16 2.98 -26.68
N TYR A 160 0.24 3.20 -27.99
CA TYR A 160 -0.80 3.86 -28.76
C TYR A 160 -1.76 2.80 -29.33
N TRP A 161 -3.07 3.04 -29.23
CA TRP A 161 -4.07 2.07 -29.68
C TRP A 161 -3.88 1.63 -31.14
N ASP A 162 -3.58 2.56 -32.05
CA ASP A 162 -3.33 2.23 -33.46
C ASP A 162 -2.13 1.28 -33.65
N THR A 163 -1.09 1.46 -32.82
CA THR A 163 0.11 0.62 -32.83
C THR A 163 -0.21 -0.77 -32.30
N ILE A 164 -0.98 -0.88 -31.21
CA ILE A 164 -1.45 -2.16 -30.66
C ILE A 164 -2.31 -2.89 -31.69
N ARG A 165 -3.30 -2.20 -32.27
CA ARG A 165 -4.20 -2.76 -33.28
C ARG A 165 -3.43 -3.32 -34.47
N SER A 166 -2.45 -2.57 -34.98
CA SER A 166 -1.62 -3.03 -36.09
C SER A 166 -0.68 -4.17 -35.71
N ALA A 167 -0.14 -4.18 -34.48
CA ALA A 167 0.80 -5.21 -34.04
C ALA A 167 0.11 -6.54 -33.74
N LEU A 168 -1.14 -6.49 -33.29
CA LEU A 168 -1.96 -7.66 -32.98
C LEU A 168 -2.86 -8.09 -34.16
N ASP A 169 -2.73 -7.45 -35.32
CA ASP A 169 -3.55 -7.69 -36.52
C ASP A 169 -5.06 -7.74 -36.24
N LEU A 170 -5.54 -6.80 -35.39
CA LEU A 170 -6.92 -6.81 -34.89
C LEU A 170 -7.92 -6.28 -35.94
N PRO A 171 -9.04 -6.98 -36.18
CA PRO A 171 -10.14 -6.47 -37.00
C PRO A 171 -10.79 -5.21 -36.39
N ASP A 172 -11.49 -4.44 -37.23
CA ASP A 172 -12.31 -3.30 -36.80
C ASP A 172 -13.78 -3.52 -37.22
N PRO A 173 -14.71 -3.81 -36.28
CA PRO A 173 -14.53 -3.85 -34.82
C PRO A 173 -13.81 -5.12 -34.32
N ILE A 174 -13.24 -5.07 -33.11
CA ILE A 174 -12.63 -6.22 -32.42
C ILE A 174 -13.69 -7.32 -32.28
N PRO A 175 -13.40 -8.57 -32.70
CA PRO A 175 -14.38 -9.64 -32.72
C PRO A 175 -14.82 -10.03 -31.30
N ALA A 176 -16.00 -10.66 -31.21
CA ALA A 176 -16.51 -11.16 -29.94
C ALA A 176 -15.54 -12.19 -29.36
N ASN A 177 -15.59 -12.38 -28.04
CA ASN A 177 -14.75 -13.32 -27.32
C ASN A 177 -13.24 -12.98 -27.42
N THR A 178 -12.91 -11.70 -27.49
CA THR A 178 -11.51 -11.25 -27.52
C THR A 178 -11.11 -10.70 -26.16
N THR A 179 -9.96 -11.15 -25.68
CA THR A 179 -9.33 -10.62 -24.46
C THR A 179 -7.95 -10.08 -24.79
N ILE A 180 -7.69 -8.83 -24.43
CA ILE A 180 -6.40 -8.18 -24.67
C ILE A 180 -5.80 -7.73 -23.35
N LEU A 181 -4.55 -8.12 -23.09
CA LEU A 181 -3.76 -7.53 -22.01
C LEU A 181 -2.76 -6.53 -22.60
N ILE A 182 -2.76 -5.33 -22.05
CA ILE A 182 -1.82 -4.25 -22.38
C ILE A 182 -0.98 -3.99 -21.13
N GLU A 183 0.28 -4.39 -21.18
CA GLU A 183 1.24 -4.09 -20.13
C GLU A 183 1.80 -2.69 -20.36
N GLY A 184 1.54 -1.77 -19.41
CA GLY A 184 1.93 -0.36 -19.45
C GLY A 184 0.78 0.60 -19.80
N ASN A 185 1.11 1.85 -20.11
CA ASN A 185 0.11 2.90 -20.34
C ASN A 185 -0.57 2.73 -21.71
N LEU A 186 -1.89 2.96 -21.79
CA LEU A 186 -2.63 3.01 -23.05
C LEU A 186 -3.04 4.43 -23.40
N ILE A 187 -2.74 4.86 -24.63
CA ILE A 187 -3.19 6.12 -25.22
C ILE A 187 -4.09 5.84 -26.41
N ILE A 188 -5.33 6.35 -26.36
CA ILE A 188 -6.23 6.44 -27.52
C ILE A 188 -5.98 7.80 -28.20
N PRO A 189 -5.38 7.83 -29.41
CA PRO A 189 -5.02 9.08 -30.07
C PRO A 189 -6.23 9.88 -30.55
N ASN A 190 -5.99 11.14 -30.92
CA ASN A 190 -7.01 12.01 -31.49
C ASN A 190 -7.68 11.40 -32.73
N GLY A 191 -9.01 11.36 -32.73
CA GLY A 191 -9.85 10.88 -33.84
C GLY A 191 -9.82 9.36 -34.04
N LYS A 192 -9.24 8.61 -33.09
CA LYS A 192 -9.14 7.15 -33.15
C LYS A 192 -10.13 6.49 -32.21
N GLU A 193 -10.60 5.33 -32.60
CA GLU A 193 -11.62 4.59 -31.86
C GLU A 193 -11.11 3.19 -31.51
N LEU A 194 -11.14 2.88 -30.21
CA LEU A 194 -11.12 1.51 -29.73
C LEU A 194 -12.54 0.99 -29.84
N LYS A 195 -12.78 0.15 -30.85
CA LYS A 195 -14.09 -0.36 -31.22
C LYS A 195 -14.12 -1.87 -31.04
N GLY A 196 -14.81 -2.35 -30.02
CA GLY A 196 -15.21 -3.75 -29.91
C GLY A 196 -16.60 -3.98 -30.48
N ILE A 197 -16.96 -5.25 -30.69
CA ILE A 197 -18.27 -5.63 -31.20
C ILE A 197 -19.36 -5.61 -30.12
N SER A 198 -19.00 -5.76 -28.83
CA SER A 198 -19.91 -5.69 -27.68
C SER A 198 -19.16 -5.63 -26.34
N LYS A 199 -19.63 -4.81 -25.39
CA LYS A 199 -19.08 -4.74 -24.02
C LYS A 199 -19.05 -6.08 -23.29
N ASP A 200 -20.01 -6.96 -23.57
CA ASP A 200 -20.12 -8.25 -22.87
C ASP A 200 -19.08 -9.28 -23.33
N ASN A 201 -18.46 -9.04 -24.49
CA ASN A 201 -17.63 -10.05 -25.18
C ASN A 201 -16.23 -9.56 -25.58
N VAL A 202 -15.90 -8.29 -25.37
CA VAL A 202 -14.56 -7.73 -25.62
C VAL A 202 -14.04 -7.14 -24.32
N SER A 203 -13.01 -7.76 -23.74
CA SER A 203 -12.41 -7.35 -22.47
C SER A 203 -10.97 -6.93 -22.68
N ILE A 204 -10.59 -5.74 -22.19
CA ILE A 204 -9.24 -5.21 -22.32
C ILE A 204 -8.73 -4.80 -20.96
N TYR A 205 -7.58 -5.35 -20.58
CA TYR A 205 -6.91 -5.13 -19.31
C TYR A 205 -5.68 -4.25 -19.52
N ILE A 206 -5.52 -3.21 -18.71
CA ILE A 206 -4.46 -2.21 -18.83
C ILE A 206 -3.79 -2.07 -17.46
N THR A 207 -2.50 -2.43 -17.38
CA THR A 207 -1.74 -2.40 -16.10
C THR A 207 -1.21 -1.01 -15.74
N GLY A 208 -1.18 -0.08 -16.70
CA GLY A 208 -0.82 1.32 -16.50
C GLY A 208 -2.01 2.28 -16.57
N ASN A 209 -1.72 3.54 -16.90
CA ASN A 209 -2.72 4.59 -17.04
C ASN A 209 -3.43 4.50 -18.40
N LEU A 210 -4.72 4.83 -18.43
CA LEU A 210 -5.49 5.02 -19.66
C LEU A 210 -5.60 6.52 -19.96
N LYS A 211 -5.31 6.91 -21.20
CA LYS A 211 -5.50 8.28 -21.68
C LYS A 211 -6.29 8.32 -22.97
N VAL A 212 -7.43 9.01 -22.97
CA VAL A 212 -8.25 9.25 -24.17
C VAL A 212 -8.08 10.70 -24.61
N GLN A 213 -7.39 10.90 -25.73
CA GLN A 213 -7.11 12.24 -26.26
C GLN A 213 -8.33 12.82 -26.98
N HIS A 214 -8.28 14.12 -27.28
CA HIS A 214 -9.35 14.88 -27.97
C HIS A 214 -9.91 14.14 -29.18
N GLY A 215 -11.22 13.90 -29.25
CA GLY A 215 -11.87 13.19 -30.36
C GLY A 215 -11.63 11.67 -30.39
N GLY A 216 -10.84 11.12 -29.47
CA GLY A 216 -10.66 9.68 -29.27
C GLY A 216 -11.92 9.04 -28.70
N LYS A 217 -12.17 7.78 -29.05
CA LYS A 217 -13.42 7.08 -28.72
C LYS A 217 -13.21 5.66 -28.20
N VAL A 218 -14.08 5.22 -27.31
CA VAL A 218 -14.24 3.82 -26.90
C VAL A 218 -15.70 3.41 -27.14
N SER A 219 -15.89 2.31 -27.86
CA SER A 219 -17.20 1.71 -28.10
C SER A 219 -17.13 0.19 -28.08
N GLY A 220 -18.16 -0.48 -27.56
CA GLY A 220 -18.35 -1.92 -27.68
C GLY A 220 -17.30 -2.78 -26.96
N ALA A 221 -16.70 -2.30 -25.87
CA ALA A 221 -15.69 -3.03 -25.09
C ALA A 221 -15.77 -2.71 -23.59
N THR A 222 -15.36 -3.66 -22.76
CA THR A 222 -15.13 -3.46 -21.33
C THR A 222 -13.64 -3.25 -21.08
N LEU A 223 -13.29 -2.12 -20.46
CA LEU A 223 -11.91 -1.75 -20.12
C LEU A 223 -11.69 -1.87 -18.61
N HIS A 224 -10.58 -2.49 -18.22
CA HIS A 224 -10.12 -2.55 -16.83
C HIS A 224 -8.77 -1.84 -16.73
N VAL A 225 -8.71 -0.75 -15.97
CA VAL A 225 -7.56 0.14 -15.86
C VAL A 225 -7.06 0.12 -14.42
N GLN A 226 -5.81 -0.31 -14.25
CA GLN A 226 -5.16 -0.35 -12.93
C GLN A 226 -4.64 1.02 -12.51
N GLY A 227 -4.16 1.84 -13.46
CA GLY A 227 -3.67 3.19 -13.19
C GLY A 227 -4.76 4.26 -13.29
N ASP A 228 -4.31 5.51 -13.47
CA ASP A 228 -5.18 6.66 -13.65
C ASP A 228 -5.91 6.60 -15.00
N PHE A 229 -7.13 7.15 -15.03
CA PHE A 229 -7.87 7.40 -16.26
C PHE A 229 -7.95 8.91 -16.56
N ASP A 230 -7.25 9.35 -17.60
CA ASP A 230 -7.18 10.74 -18.06
C ASP A 230 -8.04 10.94 -19.33
N HIS A 231 -9.19 11.59 -19.17
CA HIS A 231 -10.18 11.82 -20.22
C HIS A 231 -10.14 13.28 -20.68
N HIS A 232 -9.50 13.54 -21.83
CA HIS A 232 -9.30 14.88 -22.37
C HIS A 232 -10.53 15.44 -23.10
N SER A 233 -10.56 16.76 -23.31
CA SER A 233 -11.71 17.49 -23.86
C SER A 233 -12.13 16.91 -25.23
N GLY A 234 -13.40 16.55 -25.38
CA GLY A 234 -13.93 15.96 -26.61
C GLY A 234 -13.59 14.48 -26.84
N GLY A 235 -13.03 13.76 -25.86
CA GLY A 235 -13.02 12.29 -25.89
C GLY A 235 -14.44 11.74 -25.61
N HIS A 236 -14.79 10.57 -26.16
CA HIS A 236 -16.12 9.97 -25.96
C HIS A 236 -16.04 8.51 -25.50
N ILE A 237 -16.76 8.17 -24.42
CA ILE A 237 -17.11 6.79 -24.06
C ILE A 237 -18.60 6.59 -24.39
N ILE A 238 -18.91 5.61 -25.23
CA ILE A 238 -20.27 5.38 -25.75
C ILE A 238 -21.01 4.34 -24.87
N GLU A 239 -22.36 4.39 -24.80
CA GLU A 239 -23.27 3.49 -24.04
C GLU A 239 -22.95 1.99 -24.17
N THR A 240 -22.26 1.62 -25.24
CA THR A 240 -21.83 0.26 -25.53
C THR A 240 -20.53 -0.14 -24.83
N SER A 241 -20.00 0.64 -23.87
CA SER A 241 -18.73 0.37 -23.18
C SER A 241 -18.84 0.52 -21.67
N ILE A 242 -18.01 -0.25 -20.96
CA ILE A 242 -17.83 -0.17 -19.50
C ILE A 242 -16.34 0.10 -19.22
N VAL A 243 -16.04 0.98 -18.25
CA VAL A 243 -14.67 1.25 -17.82
C VAL A 243 -14.55 1.11 -16.30
N HIS A 244 -13.67 0.23 -15.83
CA HIS A 244 -13.30 0.05 -14.44
C HIS A 244 -11.94 0.71 -14.19
N VAL A 245 -11.82 1.60 -13.20
CA VAL A 245 -10.59 2.38 -12.93
C VAL A 245 -10.19 2.25 -11.46
N SER A 246 -8.97 1.81 -11.19
CA SER A 246 -8.44 1.67 -9.82
C SER A 246 -7.64 2.90 -9.34
N GLY A 247 -7.25 3.80 -10.26
CA GLY A 247 -6.58 5.07 -9.96
C GLY A 247 -7.50 6.30 -10.03
N GLU A 248 -6.92 7.49 -10.14
CA GLU A 248 -7.71 8.73 -10.25
C GLU A 248 -8.38 8.86 -11.63
N HIS A 249 -9.64 9.32 -11.66
CA HIS A 249 -10.35 9.66 -12.90
C HIS A 249 -10.43 11.18 -13.09
N LYS A 250 -9.87 11.68 -14.20
CA LYS A 250 -9.82 13.11 -14.55
C LYS A 250 -10.68 13.40 -15.79
N LEU A 251 -11.76 14.17 -15.60
CA LEU A 251 -12.69 14.58 -16.66
C LEU A 251 -12.46 16.04 -17.08
N ALA A 252 -12.13 16.26 -18.35
CA ALA A 252 -11.98 17.60 -18.92
C ALA A 252 -13.32 18.19 -19.43
N PRO A 253 -13.51 19.53 -19.41
CA PRO A 253 -14.72 20.17 -19.91
C PRO A 253 -15.02 19.81 -21.38
N GLY A 254 -16.27 19.44 -21.67
CA GLY A 254 -16.73 19.06 -23.02
C GLY A 254 -16.55 17.58 -23.40
N SER A 255 -16.09 16.74 -22.47
CA SER A 255 -16.17 15.28 -22.60
C SER A 255 -17.61 14.78 -22.40
N SER A 256 -18.04 13.76 -23.15
CA SER A 256 -19.31 13.07 -22.89
C SER A 256 -19.06 11.58 -22.61
N SER A 257 -19.46 11.13 -21.42
CA SER A 257 -19.61 9.70 -21.09
C SER A 257 -21.09 9.35 -21.23
N GLN A 258 -21.45 8.63 -22.30
CA GLN A 258 -22.73 7.95 -22.37
C GLN A 258 -22.60 6.47 -21.94
N GLY A 259 -21.38 5.94 -21.82
CA GLY A 259 -21.10 4.62 -21.21
C GLY A 259 -20.95 4.65 -19.69
N GLU A 260 -20.87 3.46 -19.09
CA GLU A 260 -20.77 3.24 -17.64
C GLU A 260 -19.29 3.32 -17.20
N ILE A 261 -18.99 4.16 -16.20
CA ILE A 261 -17.64 4.29 -15.63
C ILE A 261 -17.73 4.03 -14.13
N TYR A 262 -16.96 3.06 -13.66
CA TYR A 262 -16.83 2.68 -12.26
C TYR A 262 -15.42 3.05 -11.79
N VAL A 263 -15.33 3.97 -10.81
CA VAL A 263 -14.06 4.40 -10.21
C VAL A 263 -13.99 3.79 -8.81
N PHE A 264 -12.99 2.94 -8.60
CA PHE A 264 -12.69 2.33 -7.31
C PHE A 264 -11.71 3.25 -6.59
N THR A 265 -12.04 3.69 -5.38
CA THR A 265 -11.18 4.58 -4.62
C THR A 265 -10.12 3.79 -3.86
N ALA A 266 -8.95 4.38 -3.59
CA ALA A 266 -7.90 3.73 -2.82
C ALA A 266 -8.44 3.24 -1.45
N GLY A 267 -8.69 1.93 -1.34
CA GLY A 267 -9.41 1.30 -0.24
C GLY A 267 -10.42 0.24 -0.70
N ASP A 268 -10.90 0.32 -1.93
CA ASP A 268 -11.72 -0.70 -2.58
C ASP A 268 -10.81 -1.71 -3.30
N GLU A 269 -11.14 -3.00 -3.20
CA GLU A 269 -10.35 -4.11 -3.74
C GLU A 269 -9.98 -3.89 -5.22
N GLY A 270 -8.70 -3.60 -5.46
CA GLY A 270 -8.16 -3.44 -6.81
C GLY A 270 -8.28 -4.74 -7.60
N PHE A 271 -8.74 -4.65 -8.84
CA PHE A 271 -8.83 -5.79 -9.75
C PHE A 271 -7.42 -6.30 -10.12
N ILE A 272 -7.13 -7.59 -9.88
CA ILE A 272 -5.90 -8.26 -10.31
C ILE A 272 -6.22 -9.09 -11.57
N PRO A 273 -5.72 -8.74 -12.77
CA PRO A 273 -5.85 -9.62 -13.93
C PRO A 273 -5.04 -10.90 -13.72
N TYR A 274 -5.73 -12.03 -13.56
CA TYR A 274 -5.13 -13.35 -13.76
C TYR A 274 -5.13 -13.67 -15.25
N VAL A 275 -3.94 -13.84 -15.82
CA VAL A 275 -3.78 -14.35 -17.19
C VAL A 275 -3.55 -15.86 -17.09
N ASP A 276 -4.38 -16.62 -17.80
CA ASP A 276 -4.17 -18.05 -18.00
C ASP A 276 -2.78 -18.30 -18.64
N PRO A 277 -1.93 -19.17 -18.06
CA PRO A 277 -0.64 -19.58 -18.62
C PRO A 277 -0.68 -20.07 -20.08
N ASP A 278 -1.84 -20.47 -20.59
CA ASP A 278 -2.01 -20.94 -21.98
C ASP A 278 -2.05 -19.82 -23.04
N CYS A 279 -1.91 -18.54 -22.66
CA CYS A 279 -1.72 -17.43 -23.61
C CYS A 279 -0.28 -17.39 -24.15
N GLY A 280 0.13 -18.46 -24.81
CA GLY A 280 1.48 -18.67 -25.32
C GLY A 280 1.87 -17.72 -26.46
N ALA A 281 3.12 -17.28 -26.43
CA ALA A 281 3.83 -16.75 -27.60
C ALA A 281 3.68 -17.70 -28.80
N PRO A 282 3.70 -17.18 -30.06
CA PRO A 282 3.58 -18.04 -31.23
C PRO A 282 4.63 -19.16 -31.19
N SER A 283 4.14 -20.40 -31.22
CA SER A 283 4.94 -21.62 -31.15
C SER A 283 5.96 -21.68 -32.27
N ASN A 284 7.24 -21.72 -31.91
CA ASN A 284 8.32 -22.18 -32.78
C ASN A 284 8.27 -23.73 -32.84
N PRO A 285 8.17 -24.41 -34.00
CA PRO A 285 7.76 -25.82 -34.07
C PRO A 285 8.81 -26.88 -33.68
N ASP A 286 9.98 -26.52 -33.16
CA ASP A 286 11.09 -27.47 -32.98
C ASP A 286 11.56 -27.60 -31.53
N ASN A 287 10.77 -28.23 -30.66
CA ASN A 287 11.35 -29.05 -29.58
C ASN A 287 10.28 -29.97 -28.93
N PRO A 288 10.44 -31.31 -28.98
CA PRO A 288 9.47 -32.22 -28.38
C PRO A 288 9.56 -32.18 -26.84
N SER A 289 8.38 -32.28 -26.25
CA SER A 289 8.01 -32.26 -24.84
C SER A 289 8.85 -33.17 -23.95
N ASN A 290 9.21 -32.68 -22.76
CA ASN A 290 9.53 -33.51 -21.61
C ASN A 290 8.38 -33.39 -20.59
N PRO A 291 7.58 -34.44 -20.34
CA PRO A 291 6.59 -34.45 -19.28
C PRO A 291 7.27 -34.90 -17.98
N ASP A 292 7.31 -34.00 -17.00
CA ASP A 292 7.43 -34.25 -15.55
C ASP A 292 8.23 -33.10 -14.93
N SER A 293 7.51 -32.06 -14.50
CA SER A 293 7.95 -31.22 -13.41
C SER A 293 6.73 -30.73 -12.66
N ASP A 294 6.37 -31.46 -11.60
CA ASP A 294 5.55 -30.93 -10.51
C ASP A 294 6.32 -29.76 -9.87
N GLU A 295 6.24 -28.58 -10.48
CA GLU A 295 6.79 -27.36 -9.91
C GLU A 295 5.75 -26.80 -8.91
N PRO A 296 6.11 -26.61 -7.63
CA PRO A 296 5.18 -26.06 -6.65
C PRO A 296 4.80 -24.63 -7.07
N PRO A 297 3.54 -24.20 -6.83
CA PRO A 297 3.03 -22.94 -7.33
C PRO A 297 3.84 -21.74 -6.78
N PRO A 298 4.00 -20.66 -7.57
CA PRO A 298 4.65 -19.45 -7.09
C PRO A 298 3.88 -18.87 -5.88
N PRO A 299 4.56 -18.46 -4.80
CA PRO A 299 3.91 -17.96 -3.61
C PRO A 299 3.42 -16.51 -3.81
N ASN A 300 2.15 -16.30 -3.48
CA ASN A 300 1.37 -15.06 -3.36
C ASN A 300 2.15 -13.73 -3.41
N ASP A 301 1.97 -12.98 -4.50
CA ASP A 301 2.71 -11.75 -4.89
C ASP A 301 2.12 -10.43 -4.34
N SER A 302 1.16 -10.46 -3.40
CA SER A 302 0.58 -9.25 -2.81
C SER A 302 1.50 -8.62 -1.76
N ALA A 303 1.63 -7.29 -1.74
CA ALA A 303 2.25 -6.59 -0.62
C ALA A 303 1.45 -6.84 0.67
N PHE A 304 2.11 -7.31 1.73
CA PHE A 304 1.41 -7.62 2.98
C PHE A 304 1.00 -6.35 3.73
N THR A 305 -0.23 -6.34 4.24
CA THR A 305 -0.87 -5.21 4.92
C THR A 305 -0.88 -5.38 6.44
N ASP A 306 -0.58 -6.59 6.93
CA ASP A 306 -0.46 -6.94 8.34
C ASP A 306 0.62 -8.02 8.57
N LYS A 307 0.98 -8.27 9.83
CA LYS A 307 2.05 -9.22 10.18
C LYS A 307 1.63 -10.68 9.97
N ASP A 308 0.35 -11.00 10.18
CA ASP A 308 -0.18 -12.36 10.13
C ASP A 308 -0.34 -12.84 8.68
N SER A 309 -0.66 -11.93 7.75
CA SER A 309 -0.67 -12.23 6.31
C SER A 309 0.72 -12.62 5.80
N PHE A 310 1.81 -12.08 6.34
CA PHE A 310 3.16 -12.59 6.04
C PHE A 310 3.39 -13.99 6.63
N ASP A 311 3.03 -14.22 7.89
CA ASP A 311 3.22 -15.52 8.55
C ASP A 311 2.38 -16.64 7.89
N SER A 312 1.33 -16.28 7.16
CA SER A 312 0.52 -17.19 6.34
C SER A 312 1.19 -17.62 5.03
N ILE A 313 2.25 -16.94 4.58
CA ILE A 313 2.96 -17.29 3.35
C ILE A 313 3.86 -18.50 3.61
N SER A 314 3.42 -19.66 3.12
CA SER A 314 4.19 -20.90 3.19
C SER A 314 5.32 -20.91 2.14
N PHE A 315 6.51 -20.46 2.53
CA PHE A 315 7.71 -20.71 1.75
C PHE A 315 8.28 -22.11 2.04
N LYS A 316 8.50 -22.92 1.00
CA LYS A 316 9.16 -24.23 1.09
C LYS A 316 10.50 -24.24 0.32
N PRO A 317 11.48 -23.40 0.71
CA PRO A 317 12.78 -23.36 0.02
C PRO A 317 13.55 -24.67 0.15
N GLU A 318 13.17 -25.54 1.09
CA GLU A 318 13.84 -26.82 1.31
C GLU A 318 13.51 -27.83 0.20
N ASP A 319 12.43 -27.60 -0.54
CA ASP A 319 12.00 -28.39 -1.69
C ASP A 319 12.78 -28.01 -2.97
N TYR A 320 13.61 -26.95 -2.93
CA TYR A 320 14.42 -26.57 -4.08
C TYR A 320 15.49 -27.64 -4.37
N PRO A 321 15.64 -28.07 -5.63
CA PRO A 321 16.56 -29.13 -5.97
C PRO A 321 18.01 -28.68 -5.76
N GLU A 322 18.83 -29.53 -5.16
CA GLU A 322 20.27 -29.29 -5.08
C GLU A 322 20.88 -29.31 -6.49
N LYS A 323 21.41 -28.16 -6.91
CA LYS A 323 22.06 -28.03 -8.22
C LYS A 323 23.54 -27.72 -8.01
N LYS A 324 24.38 -28.35 -8.85
CA LYS A 324 25.82 -28.05 -8.93
C LYS A 324 26.07 -27.36 -10.25
N PHE A 325 26.44 -26.10 -10.17
CA PHE A 325 26.70 -25.29 -11.33
C PHE A 325 28.18 -25.20 -11.63
N SER A 326 28.52 -25.05 -12.92
CA SER A 326 29.90 -24.78 -13.31
C SER A 326 30.30 -23.39 -12.79
N LYS A 327 31.55 -23.28 -12.32
CA LYS A 327 32.10 -21.99 -11.85
C LYS A 327 32.24 -20.92 -12.95
N HIS A 328 32.04 -21.30 -14.22
CA HIS A 328 32.04 -20.41 -15.37
C HIS A 328 30.64 -20.13 -15.92
N GLN A 329 29.61 -20.74 -15.34
CA GLN A 329 28.24 -20.52 -15.76
C GLN A 329 27.71 -19.25 -15.07
N CYS A 330 27.24 -18.29 -15.85
CA CYS A 330 26.70 -17.03 -15.33
C CYS A 330 25.18 -16.96 -15.42
N GLU A 331 24.54 -17.93 -16.08
CA GLU A 331 23.08 -17.99 -16.23
C GLU A 331 22.56 -19.36 -15.81
N TYR A 332 21.53 -19.36 -14.98
CA TYR A 332 20.95 -20.54 -14.36
C TYR A 332 19.44 -20.54 -14.57
N THR A 333 18.85 -21.70 -14.86
CA THR A 333 17.40 -21.82 -15.07
C THR A 333 16.77 -22.81 -14.08
N GLY A 334 15.59 -22.45 -13.60
CA GLY A 334 14.78 -23.18 -12.64
C GLY A 334 15.28 -23.04 -11.20
N ASN A 335 14.42 -23.43 -10.26
CA ASN A 335 14.69 -23.33 -8.83
C ASN A 335 15.96 -24.10 -8.43
N ALA A 336 16.74 -23.56 -7.49
CA ALA A 336 18.02 -24.13 -7.11
C ALA A 336 18.35 -23.93 -5.63
N LYS A 337 18.75 -25.00 -4.95
CA LYS A 337 19.42 -24.93 -3.65
C LYS A 337 20.92 -24.95 -3.85
N LEU A 338 21.59 -23.90 -3.37
CA LEU A 338 23.00 -23.63 -3.58
C LEU A 338 23.79 -23.50 -2.28
N SER A 339 25.11 -23.61 -2.42
CA SER A 339 26.12 -23.25 -1.43
C SER A 339 27.15 -22.33 -2.10
N ASN A 340 27.88 -21.54 -1.31
CA ASN A 340 28.96 -20.67 -1.83
C ASN A 340 30.04 -21.44 -2.62
N SER A 341 30.18 -22.77 -2.43
CA SER A 341 31.14 -23.60 -3.18
C SER A 341 30.65 -23.99 -4.58
N ASN A 342 29.34 -23.86 -4.84
CA ASN A 342 28.66 -24.41 -6.03
C ASN A 342 28.00 -23.32 -6.88
N PHE A 343 28.37 -22.06 -6.64
CA PHE A 343 27.86 -20.88 -7.33
C PHE A 343 29.07 -20.09 -7.87
N ALA A 344 28.94 -19.51 -9.06
CA ALA A 344 29.96 -18.63 -9.65
C ALA A 344 30.02 -17.25 -8.96
N GLY A 345 29.91 -17.23 -7.64
CA GLY A 345 30.03 -16.05 -6.80
C GLY A 345 31.37 -16.06 -6.11
N ASN A 346 32.26 -15.21 -6.63
CA ASN A 346 33.27 -14.53 -5.82
C ASN A 346 34.38 -15.40 -5.20
N PHE A 347 35.37 -15.75 -6.03
CA PHE A 347 36.79 -15.57 -5.72
C PHE A 347 37.46 -15.10 -7.01
N ASP A 348 38.56 -14.32 -6.94
CA ASP A 348 39.23 -13.52 -8.00
C ASP A 348 39.53 -14.19 -9.38
N TRP A 349 39.10 -15.43 -9.59
CA TRP A 349 39.27 -16.26 -10.76
C TRP A 349 37.94 -16.72 -11.41
N ALA A 350 36.78 -16.27 -10.90
CA ALA A 350 35.48 -16.52 -11.54
C ALA A 350 35.23 -15.51 -12.69
N PRO A 351 34.80 -15.94 -13.90
CA PRO A 351 34.64 -15.07 -15.06
C PRO A 351 33.40 -14.18 -15.03
N CYS A 352 32.43 -14.46 -14.16
CA CYS A 352 31.15 -13.77 -14.14
C CYS A 352 31.25 -12.46 -13.35
N THR A 353 30.95 -11.33 -13.99
CA THR A 353 30.71 -10.05 -13.30
C THR A 353 29.25 -9.89 -12.89
N HIS A 354 28.36 -10.64 -13.54
CA HIS A 354 26.93 -10.70 -13.26
C HIS A 354 26.46 -12.15 -13.42
N THR A 355 25.73 -12.65 -12.43
CA THR A 355 24.99 -13.90 -12.53
C THR A 355 23.47 -13.72 -12.55
N TYR A 356 22.81 -14.42 -13.47
CA TYR A 356 21.37 -14.48 -13.60
C TYR A 356 20.83 -15.85 -13.18
N ILE A 357 19.80 -15.86 -12.34
CA ILE A 357 19.04 -17.05 -11.95
C ILE A 357 17.60 -16.83 -12.41
N ASN A 358 17.23 -17.49 -13.50
CA ASN A 358 15.88 -17.56 -14.05
C ASN A 358 15.07 -18.61 -13.27
N GLY A 359 14.74 -18.28 -12.02
CA GLY A 359 14.07 -19.13 -11.03
C GLY A 359 14.41 -18.66 -9.63
N GLY A 360 13.94 -19.40 -8.62
CA GLY A 360 14.21 -19.13 -7.22
C GLY A 360 15.54 -19.73 -6.77
N VAL A 361 16.16 -19.13 -5.75
CA VAL A 361 17.41 -19.62 -5.17
C VAL A 361 17.36 -19.72 -3.65
N PHE A 362 17.92 -20.80 -3.13
CA PHE A 362 18.09 -21.01 -1.70
C PHE A 362 19.56 -21.27 -1.33
N PHE A 363 20.19 -20.30 -0.66
CA PHE A 363 21.53 -20.41 -0.10
C PHE A 363 21.50 -21.02 1.30
N SER A 364 21.64 -22.34 1.34
CA SER A 364 21.58 -23.12 2.59
C SER A 364 22.79 -22.91 3.52
N GLU A 365 23.93 -22.51 2.95
CA GLU A 365 25.21 -22.34 3.66
C GLU A 365 25.63 -20.86 3.81
N GLY A 366 24.65 -19.95 3.69
CA GLY A 366 24.89 -18.51 3.71
C GLY A 366 25.38 -18.00 2.36
N LEU A 367 25.49 -16.68 2.25
CA LEU A 367 25.91 -15.99 1.05
C LEU A 367 27.10 -15.07 1.37
N GLY A 368 28.17 -15.17 0.59
CA GLY A 368 29.29 -14.25 0.66
C GLY A 368 29.67 -13.77 -0.74
N PHE A 369 29.72 -12.46 -0.94
CA PHE A 369 30.21 -11.86 -2.17
C PHE A 369 31.06 -10.61 -1.89
N ASN A 370 32.02 -10.33 -2.76
CA ASN A 370 32.98 -9.26 -2.59
C ASN A 370 33.21 -8.60 -3.94
N GLY A 371 33.54 -7.31 -3.92
CA GLY A 371 33.66 -6.49 -5.11
C GLY A 371 32.32 -6.16 -5.79
N GLY A 372 32.40 -5.49 -6.93
CA GLY A 372 31.25 -4.98 -7.70
C GLY A 372 30.43 -6.03 -8.45
N TYR A 373 30.35 -7.24 -7.93
CA TYR A 373 29.65 -8.36 -8.54
C TYR A 373 28.13 -8.22 -8.42
N LYS A 374 27.40 -8.68 -9.45
CA LYS A 374 25.93 -8.60 -9.52
C LYS A 374 25.25 -9.95 -9.53
N ILE A 375 24.13 -10.07 -8.83
CA ILE A 375 23.23 -11.24 -8.89
C ILE A 375 21.82 -10.75 -9.21
N THR A 376 21.17 -11.38 -10.17
CA THR A 376 19.74 -11.19 -10.45
C THR A 376 19.00 -12.51 -10.34
N VAL A 377 17.92 -12.52 -9.58
CA VAL A 377 17.05 -13.69 -9.37
C VAL A 377 15.64 -13.31 -9.79
N THR A 378 15.04 -14.08 -10.70
CA THR A 378 13.73 -13.74 -11.28
C THR A 378 12.53 -14.18 -10.45
N ASP A 379 12.77 -14.96 -9.40
CA ASP A 379 11.76 -15.42 -8.45
C ASP A 379 12.31 -15.22 -7.02
N ASN A 380 11.98 -16.09 -6.07
CA ASN A 380 12.27 -15.93 -4.66
C ASN A 380 13.73 -16.20 -4.27
N PHE A 381 14.20 -15.52 -3.23
CA PHE A 381 15.57 -15.55 -2.74
C PHE A 381 15.61 -15.89 -1.26
N PHE A 382 16.31 -16.96 -0.89
CA PHE A 382 16.36 -17.44 0.49
C PHE A 382 17.80 -17.61 0.96
N VAL A 383 18.11 -17.18 2.19
CA VAL A 383 19.44 -17.40 2.80
C VAL A 383 19.30 -17.90 4.24
N ARG A 384 19.80 -19.11 4.50
CA ARG A 384 19.62 -19.81 5.78
C ARG A 384 20.61 -19.38 6.87
N LYS A 385 21.90 -19.45 6.55
CA LYS A 385 22.99 -19.12 7.48
C LYS A 385 23.41 -17.66 7.29
N GLU A 386 24.21 -17.15 8.21
CA GLU A 386 24.69 -15.77 8.17
C GLU A 386 25.33 -15.44 6.81
N SER A 387 24.93 -14.31 6.24
CA SER A 387 25.63 -13.74 5.11
C SER A 387 26.89 -13.05 5.63
N TRP A 388 28.05 -13.35 5.07
CA TRP A 388 29.32 -12.75 5.49
C TRP A 388 29.89 -12.00 4.29
N GLY A 389 29.41 -10.77 4.10
CA GLY A 389 29.89 -9.87 3.07
C GLY A 389 28.92 -9.69 1.92
N LEU A 390 27.99 -8.75 2.08
CA LEU A 390 27.53 -7.98 0.94
C LEU A 390 28.40 -6.72 0.89
N ASN A 391 29.57 -6.81 0.26
CA ASN A 391 30.62 -5.78 0.36
C ASN A 391 30.93 -5.10 -0.97
N SER A 392 31.48 -3.87 -0.90
CA SER A 392 32.32 -3.28 -1.95
C SER A 392 31.67 -3.08 -3.33
N GLY A 393 30.44 -2.57 -3.36
CA GLY A 393 29.74 -2.14 -4.57
C GLY A 393 28.93 -3.22 -5.28
N GLY A 394 28.82 -4.41 -4.70
CA GLY A 394 28.00 -5.48 -5.26
C GLY A 394 26.49 -5.20 -5.19
N GLU A 395 25.74 -5.87 -6.06
CA GLU A 395 24.31 -5.65 -6.24
C GLU A 395 23.54 -6.98 -6.26
N ILE A 396 22.51 -7.11 -5.42
CA ILE A 396 21.53 -8.19 -5.52
C ILE A 396 20.21 -7.59 -6.00
N THR A 397 19.63 -8.16 -7.06
CA THR A 397 18.28 -7.86 -7.50
C THR A 397 17.43 -9.12 -7.43
N VAL A 398 16.33 -9.08 -6.70
CA VAL A 398 15.36 -10.17 -6.57
C VAL A 398 14.03 -9.68 -7.08
N LYS A 399 13.46 -10.36 -8.09
CA LYS A 399 12.14 -10.02 -8.62
C LYS A 399 10.99 -10.58 -7.76
N GLY A 400 11.21 -11.71 -7.08
CA GLY A 400 10.28 -12.26 -6.11
C GLY A 400 10.50 -11.73 -4.69
N ASN A 401 10.14 -12.54 -3.70
CA ASN A 401 10.35 -12.27 -2.28
C ASN A 401 11.78 -12.62 -1.86
N ALA A 402 12.32 -11.90 -0.88
CA ALA A 402 13.63 -12.21 -0.31
C ALA A 402 13.56 -12.42 1.20
N ILE A 403 14.11 -13.56 1.66
CA ILE A 403 14.09 -13.98 3.06
C ILE A 403 15.49 -14.30 3.56
N PHE A 404 15.87 -13.64 4.64
CA PHE A 404 17.09 -13.93 5.38
C PHE A 404 16.70 -14.50 6.76
N PHE A 405 16.99 -15.79 6.96
CA PHE A 405 16.67 -16.47 8.23
C PHE A 405 17.62 -16.08 9.38
N ASN A 406 18.69 -15.35 9.07
CA ASN A 406 19.70 -14.89 10.03
C ASN A 406 20.10 -13.44 9.69
N ASN A 407 21.28 -13.00 10.15
CA ASN A 407 21.76 -11.64 10.00
C ASN A 407 22.04 -11.26 8.53
N LEU A 408 21.77 -9.99 8.21
CA LEU A 408 22.05 -9.36 6.93
C LEU A 408 23.03 -8.18 7.11
N PRO A 409 24.35 -8.41 7.01
CA PRO A 409 25.34 -7.34 6.97
C PRO A 409 25.56 -6.85 5.54
N GLN A 410 25.33 -5.55 5.30
CA GLN A 410 25.62 -4.85 4.04
C GLN A 410 26.64 -3.75 4.27
N ASN A 411 27.71 -3.72 3.48
CA ASN A 411 28.79 -2.75 3.60
C ASN A 411 29.19 -2.20 2.22
N GLY A 412 28.56 -1.09 1.84
CA GLY A 412 28.68 -0.50 0.50
C GLY A 412 28.07 -1.35 -0.60
N ALA A 413 27.00 -2.10 -0.33
CA ALA A 413 26.29 -2.91 -1.32
C ALA A 413 24.86 -2.43 -1.54
N ASN A 414 24.29 -2.81 -2.68
CA ASN A 414 22.90 -2.53 -3.03
C ASN A 414 22.09 -3.84 -3.04
N VAL A 415 20.95 -3.85 -2.36
CA VAL A 415 19.98 -4.94 -2.45
C VAL A 415 18.64 -4.36 -2.86
N ILE A 416 18.08 -4.91 -3.92
CA ILE A 416 16.81 -4.51 -4.53
C ILE A 416 15.90 -5.73 -4.53
N VAL A 417 14.72 -5.60 -3.94
CA VAL A 417 13.70 -6.65 -3.87
C VAL A 417 12.40 -6.07 -4.42
N GLN A 418 11.86 -6.65 -5.47
CA GLN A 418 10.67 -6.11 -6.15
C GLN A 418 9.36 -6.50 -5.46
N GLN A 419 9.38 -7.53 -4.63
CA GLN A 419 8.24 -7.89 -3.78
C GLN A 419 8.61 -7.72 -2.31
N ASN A 420 8.24 -8.70 -1.49
CA ASN A 420 8.33 -8.61 -0.05
C ASN A 420 9.71 -9.00 0.47
N PHE A 421 10.07 -8.40 1.58
CA PHE A 421 11.36 -8.61 2.22
C PHE A 421 11.20 -8.99 3.68
N PHE A 422 11.88 -10.05 4.09
CA PHE A 422 11.88 -10.50 5.49
C PHE A 422 13.29 -10.82 5.98
N VAL A 423 13.62 -10.28 7.15
CA VAL A 423 14.83 -10.65 7.88
C VAL A 423 14.45 -11.04 9.30
N LYS A 424 14.78 -12.28 9.65
CA LYS A 424 14.58 -12.81 11.00
C LYS A 424 15.68 -12.34 11.96
N GLY A 425 16.92 -12.27 11.48
CA GLY A 425 18.06 -11.76 12.24
C GLY A 425 18.16 -10.23 12.20
N SER A 426 19.31 -9.71 12.65
CA SER A 426 19.58 -8.28 12.59
C SER A 426 20.03 -7.85 11.19
N THR A 427 19.63 -6.65 10.79
CA THR A 427 20.07 -6.01 9.55
C THR A 427 21.01 -4.86 9.87
N HIS A 428 22.21 -4.88 9.29
CA HIS A 428 23.19 -3.80 9.44
C HIS A 428 23.58 -3.25 8.07
N LEU A 429 23.18 -2.01 7.78
CA LEU A 429 23.55 -1.28 6.57
C LEU A 429 24.67 -0.30 6.91
N ASN A 430 25.80 -0.41 6.23
CA ASN A 430 26.97 0.43 6.47
C ASN A 430 27.57 0.93 5.15
N SER A 431 28.36 2.01 5.22
CA SER A 431 29.14 2.58 4.11
C SER A 431 28.31 2.86 2.85
N GLN A 432 27.26 3.68 2.97
CA GLN A 432 26.37 4.07 1.86
C GLN A 432 25.62 2.88 1.22
N SER A 433 25.35 1.81 1.99
CA SER A 433 24.54 0.69 1.49
C SER A 433 23.10 1.13 1.22
N LYS A 434 22.47 0.51 0.23
CA LYS A 434 21.08 0.77 -0.14
C LYS A 434 20.28 -0.52 -0.14
N LEU A 435 19.24 -0.56 0.68
CA LEU A 435 18.23 -1.61 0.67
C LEU A 435 16.92 -1.02 0.16
N LYS A 436 16.51 -1.43 -1.04
CA LYS A 436 15.27 -1.00 -1.69
C LYS A 436 14.30 -2.17 -1.79
N ILE A 437 13.08 -1.97 -1.29
CA ILE A 437 12.03 -2.98 -1.25
C ILE A 437 10.79 -2.35 -1.88
N GLU A 438 10.33 -2.91 -3.01
CA GLU A 438 9.16 -2.40 -3.73
C GLU A 438 7.85 -2.98 -3.19
N GLY A 439 7.88 -4.08 -2.44
CA GLY A 439 6.76 -4.57 -1.63
C GLY A 439 6.79 -4.06 -0.20
N SER A 440 6.27 -4.89 0.73
CA SER A 440 6.33 -4.64 2.16
C SER A 440 7.59 -5.28 2.79
N ALA A 441 8.02 -4.78 3.94
CA ALA A 441 9.24 -5.21 4.62
C ALA A 441 8.99 -5.56 6.08
N ARG A 442 9.53 -6.70 6.55
CA ARG A 442 9.47 -7.14 7.95
C ARG A 442 10.87 -7.37 8.51
N PHE A 443 11.13 -6.82 9.68
CA PHE A 443 12.38 -6.99 10.42
C PHE A 443 12.07 -7.48 11.83
N ASP A 444 12.48 -8.70 12.16
CA ASP A 444 12.30 -9.25 13.51
C ASP A 444 13.53 -8.97 14.42
N GLY A 445 14.73 -8.85 13.84
CA GLY A 445 15.95 -8.47 14.56
C GLY A 445 16.32 -6.99 14.36
N ASP A 446 17.31 -6.52 15.13
CA ASP A 446 17.71 -5.10 15.17
C ASP A 446 18.02 -4.54 13.78
N LEU A 447 17.56 -3.31 13.50
CA LEU A 447 17.85 -2.58 12.27
C LEU A 447 18.82 -1.43 12.56
N VAL A 448 20.03 -1.51 11.98
CA VAL A 448 21.10 -0.52 12.16
C VAL A 448 21.50 0.04 10.81
N LEU A 449 21.43 1.37 10.65
CA LEU A 449 21.89 2.09 9.46
C LEU A 449 23.00 3.08 9.85
N ASP A 450 24.19 2.90 9.30
CA ASP A 450 25.37 3.73 9.52
C ASP A 450 25.91 4.34 8.23
N ASN A 451 26.66 5.44 8.36
CA ASN A 451 27.47 6.03 7.28
C ASN A 451 26.67 6.30 5.98
N ALA A 452 25.61 7.11 6.10
CA ALA A 452 24.73 7.54 5.00
C ALA A 452 24.06 6.39 4.23
N SER A 453 23.74 5.28 4.93
CA SER A 453 23.01 4.15 4.37
C SER A 453 21.51 4.44 4.29
N GLN A 454 20.82 3.76 3.38
CA GLN A 454 19.43 4.05 3.03
C GLN A 454 18.59 2.78 3.00
N LEU A 455 17.42 2.84 3.63
CA LEU A 455 16.34 1.87 3.50
C LEU A 455 15.13 2.55 2.85
N SER A 456 14.58 1.95 1.80
CA SER A 456 13.33 2.38 1.16
C SER A 456 12.36 1.21 1.04
N VAL A 457 11.12 1.42 1.47
CA VAL A 457 10.02 0.45 1.44
C VAL A 457 8.81 1.11 0.76
N SER A 458 8.38 0.60 -0.39
CA SER A 458 7.28 1.22 -1.16
C SER A 458 5.87 0.91 -0.61
N HIS A 459 5.72 -0.11 0.24
CA HIS A 459 4.47 -0.41 0.92
C HIS A 459 4.65 -0.28 2.43
N HIS A 460 4.40 -1.34 3.19
CA HIS A 460 4.36 -1.29 4.64
C HIS A 460 5.67 -1.77 5.28
N LEU A 461 6.08 -1.11 6.37
CA LEU A 461 7.20 -1.52 7.20
C LEU A 461 6.69 -2.11 8.51
N PHE A 462 7.10 -3.33 8.84
CA PHE A 462 6.88 -3.98 10.12
C PHE A 462 8.21 -4.04 10.84
N GLY A 463 8.32 -3.14 11.82
CA GLY A 463 9.59 -2.75 12.39
C GLY A 463 10.08 -3.65 13.53
N PRO A 464 11.39 -3.60 13.79
CA PRO A 464 12.06 -4.46 14.77
C PRO A 464 11.91 -3.94 16.21
N PRO A 465 12.43 -4.69 17.21
CA PRO A 465 12.53 -4.20 18.58
C PRO A 465 13.51 -3.04 18.76
N ARG A 466 14.46 -2.84 17.84
CA ARG A 466 15.41 -1.72 17.89
C ARG A 466 15.71 -1.16 16.51
N VAL A 467 15.66 0.17 16.39
CA VAL A 467 16.08 0.91 15.19
C VAL A 467 17.17 1.91 15.58
N THR A 468 18.32 1.82 14.93
CA THR A 468 19.46 2.73 15.14
C THR A 468 19.87 3.38 13.82
N LEU A 469 19.88 4.72 13.75
CA LEU A 469 20.35 5.47 12.58
C LEU A 469 21.49 6.41 12.95
N ASN A 470 22.64 6.27 12.29
CA ASN A 470 23.79 7.14 12.46
C ASN A 470 24.33 7.65 11.12
N GLY A 471 25.09 8.75 11.19
CA GLY A 471 25.89 9.24 10.07
C GLY A 471 25.08 9.71 8.86
N GLY A 472 23.94 10.37 9.08
CA GLY A 472 23.08 10.88 8.01
C GLY A 472 22.31 9.80 7.25
N SER A 473 22.05 8.66 7.90
CA SER A 473 21.29 7.56 7.30
C SER A 473 19.78 7.87 7.27
N SER A 474 19.04 7.19 6.40
CA SER A 474 17.61 7.48 6.20
C SER A 474 16.76 6.23 6.00
N ILE A 475 15.56 6.24 6.58
CA ILE A 475 14.48 5.28 6.30
C ILE A 475 13.34 6.04 5.62
N LEU A 476 12.88 5.53 4.47
CA LEU A 476 11.70 6.00 3.77
C LEU A 476 10.69 4.85 3.66
N VAL A 477 9.45 5.10 4.09
CA VAL A 477 8.32 4.18 3.95
C VAL A 477 7.21 4.92 3.23
N GLU A 478 6.79 4.43 2.08
CA GLU A 478 5.72 5.07 1.28
C GLU A 478 4.32 4.70 1.81
N GLY A 479 4.15 3.52 2.40
CA GLY A 479 2.94 3.14 3.14
C GLY A 479 3.06 3.40 4.64
N ASN A 480 2.41 2.53 5.43
CA ASN A 480 2.41 2.61 6.90
C ASN A 480 3.64 1.93 7.53
N ALA A 481 4.03 2.40 8.72
CA ALA A 481 5.07 1.77 9.52
C ALA A 481 4.54 1.33 10.89
N TYR A 482 4.72 0.06 11.25
CA TYR A 482 4.21 -0.55 12.47
C TYR A 482 5.37 -0.98 13.38
N PHE A 483 5.35 -0.55 14.64
CA PHE A 483 6.35 -0.88 15.65
C PHE A 483 5.68 -1.33 16.95
N ASN A 484 6.37 -2.16 17.73
CA ASN A 484 5.89 -2.57 19.04
C ASN A 484 6.03 -1.42 20.06
N GLU A 485 5.26 -1.45 21.16
CA GLU A 485 5.32 -0.38 22.17
C GLU A 485 6.72 -0.19 22.76
N ASN A 486 7.48 -1.28 22.83
CA ASN A 486 8.81 -1.33 23.42
C ASN A 486 9.92 -1.15 22.38
N THR A 487 9.61 -0.78 21.14
CA THR A 487 10.63 -0.52 20.13
C THR A 487 11.51 0.65 20.56
N VAL A 488 12.82 0.41 20.61
CA VAL A 488 13.83 1.41 20.98
C VAL A 488 14.35 2.09 19.72
N PHE A 489 14.25 3.41 19.68
CA PHE A 489 14.80 4.21 18.59
C PHE A 489 16.03 4.99 19.06
N THR A 490 17.07 5.04 18.24
CA THR A 490 18.27 5.83 18.47
C THR A 490 18.66 6.51 17.18
N THR A 491 18.74 7.85 17.18
CA THR A 491 19.25 8.60 16.03
C THR A 491 20.35 9.56 16.42
N ASN A 492 21.35 9.68 15.53
CA ASN A 492 22.43 10.65 15.63
C ASN A 492 22.69 11.31 14.28
N ASN A 493 23.36 12.47 14.31
CA ASN A 493 24.00 13.09 13.14
C ASN A 493 23.07 13.26 11.91
N GLY A 494 21.91 13.90 12.08
CA GLY A 494 21.05 14.30 10.96
C GLY A 494 20.30 13.17 10.24
N SER A 495 20.21 11.98 10.86
CA SER A 495 19.48 10.84 10.31
C SER A 495 17.96 11.03 10.38
N THR A 496 17.21 10.49 9.42
CA THR A 496 15.76 10.73 9.28
C THR A 496 14.94 9.45 9.10
N ILE A 497 13.72 9.47 9.61
CA ILE A 497 12.68 8.47 9.31
C ILE A 497 11.50 9.23 8.72
N LYS A 498 11.15 8.93 7.48
CA LYS A 498 9.98 9.48 6.77
C LYS A 498 9.00 8.36 6.45
N VAL A 499 7.73 8.60 6.75
CA VAL A 499 6.62 7.67 6.48
C VAL A 499 5.51 8.47 5.81
N ASN A 500 5.08 8.09 4.61
CA ASN A 500 3.98 8.78 3.90
C ASN A 500 2.59 8.17 4.23
N GLY A 501 2.55 7.04 4.93
CA GLY A 501 1.35 6.55 5.59
C GLY A 501 1.31 6.96 7.07
N HIS A 502 0.62 6.19 7.90
CA HIS A 502 0.66 6.40 9.35
C HIS A 502 1.79 5.60 10.01
N VAL A 503 2.22 6.07 11.18
CA VAL A 503 3.12 5.32 12.06
C VAL A 503 2.34 4.79 13.25
N GLN A 504 2.34 3.49 13.47
CA GLN A 504 1.77 2.87 14.66
C GLN A 504 2.89 2.41 15.60
N ILE A 505 2.81 2.79 16.87
CA ILE A 505 3.71 2.31 17.94
C ILE A 505 2.84 1.74 19.07
N GLY A 506 2.85 0.42 19.24
CA GLY A 506 1.89 -0.27 20.10
C GLY A 506 0.45 -0.01 19.64
N ASN A 507 -0.40 0.51 20.53
CA ASN A 507 -1.79 0.86 20.21
C ASN A 507 -1.97 2.32 19.76
N LYS A 508 -0.90 3.11 19.63
CA LYS A 508 -0.96 4.52 19.26
C LYS A 508 -0.68 4.69 17.78
N ILE A 509 -1.56 5.42 17.10
CA ILE A 509 -1.43 5.74 15.67
C ILE A 509 -1.08 7.23 15.54
N HIS A 510 -0.06 7.51 14.73
CA HIS A 510 0.45 8.84 14.44
C HIS A 510 0.28 9.13 12.94
N THR A 511 -0.53 10.14 12.62
CA THR A 511 -0.81 10.59 11.23
C THR A 511 -0.23 11.96 10.90
N SER A 512 0.57 12.52 11.81
CA SER A 512 1.28 13.78 11.61
C SER A 512 2.64 13.75 12.30
N ASN A 513 3.54 14.65 11.90
CA ASN A 513 4.90 14.73 12.44
C ASN A 513 4.91 14.66 13.97
N PHE A 514 5.74 13.77 14.52
CA PHE A 514 5.86 13.60 15.96
C PHE A 514 7.30 13.28 16.36
N THR A 515 7.57 13.37 17.65
CA THR A 515 8.86 12.99 18.22
C THR A 515 8.67 11.85 19.20
N TYR A 516 9.44 10.78 19.06
CA TYR A 516 9.41 9.63 19.95
C TYR A 516 10.83 9.24 20.33
N SER A 517 11.13 9.20 21.64
CA SER A 517 12.46 8.84 22.16
C SER A 517 13.62 9.63 21.51
N ASN A 518 13.43 10.95 21.31
CA ASN A 518 14.36 11.88 20.64
C ASN A 518 14.54 11.68 19.13
N VAL A 519 13.66 10.90 18.51
CA VAL A 519 13.63 10.68 17.06
C VAL A 519 12.46 11.45 16.47
N HIS A 520 12.75 12.31 15.49
CA HIS A 520 11.75 13.05 14.75
C HIS A 520 11.25 12.21 13.57
N PHE A 521 9.96 11.88 13.59
CA PHE A 521 9.26 11.23 12.50
C PHE A 521 8.61 12.29 11.60
N ILE A 522 8.86 12.18 10.30
CA ILE A 522 8.19 12.98 9.29
C ILE A 522 7.06 12.11 8.74
N VAL A 523 5.82 12.47 9.05
CA VAL A 523 4.60 11.78 8.64
C VAL A 523 3.85 12.72 7.70
N GLY A 524 3.68 12.30 6.45
CA GLY A 524 3.24 13.17 5.35
C GLY A 524 2.08 12.58 4.57
#